data_AF-A0A519WFT2-F1
#
_entry.id   AF-A0A519WFT2-F1
#
_cell.length_a   1.000
_cell.length_b   1.000
_cell.length_c   1.000
_cell.angle_alpha   90.00
_cell.angle_beta   90.00
_cell.angle_gamma   90.00
#
_symmetry.space_group_name_H-M   'P 1'
#
loop_
_entity.id
_entity.type
_entity.pdbx_description
1 polymer ?
#
loop_
_entity_poly.entity_id
_entity_poly.type
_entity_poly.pdbx_seq_one_letter_code
_entity_poly.pdbx_strand_id
1 'polypeptide(L)' 'YVDYFTPMKDERNGLPKNLANDGIHPTKEGYAIMEPLVEKAIAKALKQK' A
#
# COMPACT_ATOMS: atom_id res chain seq x y z
N TYR A 1 -9.11 -4.15 7.53
CA TYR A 1 -8.96 -4.12 6.06
C TYR A 1 -8.21 -2.86 5.67
N VAL A 2 -7.26 -2.97 4.74
CA VAL A 2 -6.50 -1.85 4.17
C VAL A 2 -6.53 -2.01 2.65
N ASP A 3 -6.89 -0.96 1.93
CA ASP A 3 -6.85 -0.94 0.47
C ASP A 3 -5.51 -0.35 0.01
N TYR A 4 -4.58 -1.23 -0.40
CA TYR A 4 -3.33 -0.83 -1.03
C TYR A 4 -3.45 -0.69 -2.55
N PHE A 5 -4.47 -1.30 -3.16
CA PHE A 5 -4.60 -1.35 -4.61
C PHE A 5 -4.92 0.02 -5.18
N THR A 6 -5.96 0.68 -4.67
CA THR A 6 -6.37 2.00 -5.15
C THR A 6 -5.23 3.04 -5.13
N PRO A 7 -4.44 3.18 -4.04
CA PRO A 7 -3.37 4.17 -3.98
C PRO A 7 -2.07 3.76 -4.71
N MET A 8 -1.84 2.47 -4.97
CA MET A 8 -0.55 2.00 -5.48
C MET A 8 -0.59 1.48 -6.92
N LYS A 9 -1.78 1.27 -7.51
CA LYS A 9 -1.89 0.74 -8.87
C LYS A 9 -1.48 1.77 -9.93
N ASP A 10 -0.90 1.27 -11.02
CA ASP A 10 -0.75 1.99 -12.28
C ASP A 10 -2.01 1.87 -13.16
N GLU A 11 -1.95 2.42 -14.37
CA GLU A 11 -3.04 2.37 -15.36
C GLU A 11 -3.35 0.94 -15.83
N ARG A 12 -2.43 -0.01 -15.64
CA ARG A 12 -2.57 -1.42 -16.02
C ARG A 12 -3.04 -2.27 -14.83
N ASN A 13 -3.43 -1.64 -13.73
CA ASN A 13 -3.79 -2.30 -12.46
C ASN A 13 -2.65 -3.13 -11.86
N GLY A 14 -1.38 -2.83 -12.19
CA GLY A 14 -0.20 -3.41 -11.56
C GLY A 14 0.50 -2.43 -10.63
N LEU A 15 1.57 -2.86 -9.95
CA LEU A 15 2.45 -1.93 -9.26
C LEU A 15 3.39 -1.25 -10.28
N PRO A 16 3.52 0.09 -10.28
CA PRO A 16 4.45 0.78 -11.15
C PRO A 16 5.90 0.43 -10.76
N LYS A 17 6.83 0.51 -11.72
CA LYS A 17 8.23 0.07 -11.53
C LYS A 17 8.95 0.75 -10.37
N ASN A 18 8.61 2.01 -10.06
CA ASN A 18 9.20 2.73 -8.93
C ASN A 18 8.72 2.20 -7.57
N LEU A 19 7.57 1.51 -7.53
CA LEU A 19 7.01 0.91 -6.33
C LEU A 19 7.23 -0.60 -6.25
N ALA A 20 7.49 -1.30 -7.36
CA ALA A 20 7.92 -2.69 -7.38
C ALA A 20 8.77 -2.98 -8.64
N ASN A 21 10.05 -3.32 -8.44
CA ASN A 21 10.98 -3.55 -9.56
C ASN A 21 10.57 -4.75 -10.43
N ASP A 22 10.02 -5.79 -9.80
CA ASP A 22 9.52 -7.02 -10.44
C ASP A 22 8.01 -7.02 -10.66
N GLY A 23 7.34 -5.92 -10.30
CA GLY A 23 5.88 -5.78 -10.35
C GLY A 23 5.11 -6.52 -9.26
N ILE A 24 5.79 -7.14 -8.28
CA ILE A 24 5.18 -7.93 -7.20
C ILE A 24 5.60 -7.41 -5.82
N HIS A 25 6.90 -7.27 -5.58
CA HIS A 25 7.44 -6.96 -4.26
C HIS A 25 7.66 -5.44 -4.11
N PRO A 26 7.06 -4.79 -3.08
CA PRO A 26 7.25 -3.38 -2.87
C PRO A 26 8.73 -2.99 -2.66
N THR A 27 9.13 -1.90 -3.31
CA THR A 27 10.39 -1.20 -3.02
C THR A 27 10.27 -0.41 -1.72
N LYS A 28 11.36 0.27 -1.33
CA LYS A 28 11.34 1.20 -0.20
C LYS A 28 10.27 2.29 -0.37
N GLU A 29 10.14 2.81 -1.59
CA GLU A 29 9.13 3.79 -1.98
C GLU A 29 7.72 3.21 -1.90
N GLY A 30 7.54 1.94 -2.30
CA GLY A 30 6.29 1.21 -2.12
C GLY A 30 5.89 1.11 -0.65
N TYR A 31 6.82 0.70 0.21
CA TYR A 31 6.58 0.60 1.66
C TYR A 31 6.27 1.96 2.31
N ALA A 32 6.93 3.04 1.87
CA ALA A 32 6.64 4.38 2.37
C ALA A 32 5.19 4.85 2.10
N ILE A 33 4.55 4.33 1.05
CA ILE A 33 3.11 4.56 0.80
C ILE A 33 2.25 3.64 1.68
N MET A 34 2.67 2.39 1.87
CA MET A 34 1.91 1.39 2.65
C MET A 34 1.84 1.73 4.14
N GLU A 35 2.93 2.23 4.72
CA GLU A 35 3.07 2.52 6.16
C GLU A 35 1.94 3.40 6.73
N PRO A 36 1.68 4.62 6.23
CA PRO A 36 0.61 5.45 6.78
C PRO A 36 -0.80 4.84 6.58
N LEU A 37 -1.00 4.03 5.54
CA LEU A 37 -2.28 3.35 5.28
C LEU A 37 -2.55 2.27 6.32
N VAL A 38 -1.52 1.47 6.66
CA VAL A 38 -1.66 0.41 7.67
C VAL A 38 -1.83 0.98 9.06
N GLU A 39 -1.07 2.02 9.42
CA GLU A 39 -1.18 2.67 10.73
C GLU A 39 -2.59 3.22 10.96
N LYS A 40 -3.16 3.91 9.96
CA LYS A 40 -4.53 4.43 10.02
C LYS A 40 -5.56 3.31 10.20
N ALA A 41 -5.38 2.20 9.49
CA ALA A 41 -6.30 1.08 9.58
C ALA A 41 -6.21 0.34 10.93
N ILE A 42 -5.00 0.18 11.48
CA ILE A 42 -4.77 -0.36 12.82
C ILE A 42 -5.43 0.54 13.86
N ALA A 43 -5.17 1.85 13.81
CA ALA A 43 -5.78 2.80 14.73
C ALA A 43 -7.32 2.79 14.66
N LYS A 44 -7.90 2.66 13.46
CA LYS A 44 -9.35 2.50 13.28
C LYS A 44 -9.85 1.20 13.92
N ALA A 45 -9.17 0.07 13.69
CA ALA A 45 -9.58 -1.22 14.22
C ALA A 45 -9.53 -1.27 15.76
N LEU A 46 -8.49 -0.67 16.36
CA LEU A 46 -8.35 -0.61 17.82
C LEU A 46 -9.45 0.23 18.50
N LYS A 47 -10.00 1.23 17.82
CA LYS A 47 -11.13 2.04 18.31
C LYS A 47 -12.49 1.35 18.23
N GLN A 48 -12.57 0.21 17.53
CA GLN A 48 -13.81 -0.56 17.35
C GLN A 48 -13.92 -1.75 18.31
N LYS A 49 -13.00 -1.86 19.27
CA LYS A 49 -13.12 -2.72 20.45
C LYS A 49 -13.90 -2.01 21.55
#